data_AF-A0A4R8VB42-F1
#
_entry.id   AF-A0A4R8VB42-F1
#
_cell.length_a   1.000
_cell.length_b   1.000
_cell.length_c   1.000
_cell.angle_alpha   90.00
_cell.angle_beta   90.00
_cell.angle_gamma   90.00
#
_symmetry.space_group_name_H-M   'P 1'
#
loop_
_entity.id
_entity.type
_entity.pdbx_description
1 polymer ?
#
loop_
_entity_poly.entity_id
_entity_poly.type
_entity_poly.pdbx_seq_one_letter_code
_entity_poly.pdbx_strand_id
1 'polypeptide(L)'
;MSPSDSPGQGTGDSTFAPVNGEILQVLIRALRQLGEAGRVDDASRLAGRAWKALRHSDPAAAERINGTMHFLARLPDPVNSPHHHGDTADPTHEEGVHHDR
;
A
#
# COMPACT_ATOMS: atom_id res chain seq x y z
N MET A 1 48.14 22.66 -45.14
CA MET A 1 48.68 21.43 -44.53
C MET A 1 48.41 21.48 -43.05
N SER A 2 47.53 20.57 -42.61
CA SER A 2 47.31 20.02 -41.27
C SER A 2 46.85 20.90 -40.10
N PRO A 3 46.06 20.29 -39.19
CA PRO A 3 44.91 20.91 -38.54
C PRO A 3 45.19 21.25 -37.07
N SER A 4 44.40 22.13 -36.48
CA SER A 4 44.40 22.34 -35.03
C SER A 4 43.04 21.93 -34.48
N ASP A 5 43.11 21.01 -33.52
CA ASP A 5 42.04 20.25 -32.89
C ASP A 5 40.82 21.07 -32.45
N SER A 6 39.64 20.57 -32.82
CA SER A 6 38.38 20.82 -32.14
C SER A 6 38.26 19.83 -30.98
N PRO A 7 38.19 20.28 -29.71
CA PRO A 7 37.86 19.37 -28.62
C PRO A 7 36.40 18.95 -28.75
N GLY A 8 36.23 17.63 -28.87
CA GLY A 8 34.98 16.95 -29.04
C GLY A 8 33.97 17.21 -27.92
N GLN A 9 32.73 17.20 -28.36
CA GLN A 9 31.51 16.88 -27.64
C GLN A 9 31.77 15.97 -26.41
N GLY A 10 31.68 16.55 -25.22
CA GLY A 10 31.38 15.81 -24.00
C GLY A 10 29.87 15.60 -23.92
N THR A 11 29.37 14.58 -24.60
CA THR A 11 28.03 14.00 -24.39
C THR A 11 28.00 13.30 -23.03
N GLY A 12 28.05 14.10 -21.97
CA GLY A 12 28.04 13.63 -20.58
C GLY A 12 26.68 13.73 -19.90
N ASP A 13 25.63 14.13 -20.61
CA ASP A 13 24.28 14.17 -20.05
C ASP A 13 23.59 12.80 -20.20
N SER A 14 24.16 11.80 -19.54
CA SER A 14 23.34 10.65 -19.11
C SER A 14 22.54 11.14 -17.92
N THR A 15 21.42 11.83 -18.23
CA THR A 15 20.35 12.11 -17.29
C THR A 15 19.86 10.77 -16.72
N PHE A 16 20.53 10.29 -15.67
CA PHE A 16 19.97 9.28 -14.80
C PHE A 16 18.77 9.95 -14.14
N ALA A 17 17.55 9.67 -14.64
CA ALA A 17 16.35 9.93 -13.86
C ALA A 17 16.62 9.41 -12.43
N PRO A 18 16.21 10.14 -11.38
CA PRO A 18 16.66 9.84 -10.04
C PRO A 18 16.18 8.43 -9.66
N VAL A 19 17.10 7.47 -9.65
CA VAL A 19 16.89 6.04 -9.33
C VAL A 19 16.07 5.84 -8.04
N ASN A 20 16.16 6.80 -7.12
CA ASN A 20 15.39 6.85 -5.88
C ASN A 20 13.87 6.91 -6.12
N GLY A 21 13.42 7.59 -7.18
CA GLY A 21 12.01 7.69 -7.54
C GLY A 21 11.45 6.35 -7.99
N GLU A 22 12.19 5.59 -8.79
CA GLU A 22 11.77 4.26 -9.26
C GLU A 22 11.76 3.24 -8.13
N ILE A 23 12.79 3.24 -7.26
CA ILE A 23 12.84 2.39 -6.07
C ILE A 23 11.64 2.68 -5.15
N LEU A 24 11.31 3.95 -4.94
CA LEU A 24 10.15 4.35 -4.15
C LEU A 24 8.84 3.81 -4.75
N GLN A 25 8.69 3.86 -6.08
CA GLN A 25 7.50 3.32 -6.75
C GLN A 25 7.39 1.80 -6.59
N VAL A 26 8.50 1.07 -6.71
CA VAL A 26 8.52 -0.38 -6.47
C VAL A 26 8.14 -0.69 -5.02
N LEU A 27 8.69 0.06 -4.04
CA LEU A 27 8.33 -0.10 -2.63
C LEU A 27 6.84 0.14 -2.40
N ILE A 28 6.26 1.22 -2.93
CA ILE A 28 4.83 1.53 -2.80
C ILE A 28 3.98 0.39 -3.38
N ARG A 29 4.33 -0.13 -4.56
CA ARG A 29 3.62 -1.27 -5.17
C ARG A 29 3.73 -2.54 -4.33
N ALA A 30 4.89 -2.83 -3.75
CA ALA A 30 5.08 -3.99 -2.89
C ALA A 30 4.24 -3.88 -1.60
N LEU A 31 4.20 -2.70 -0.97
CA LEU A 31 3.39 -2.44 0.22
C LEU A 31 1.90 -2.63 -0.06
N ARG A 32 1.41 -2.15 -1.21
CA ARG A 32 0.01 -2.31 -1.64
C ARG A 32 -0.34 -3.78 -1.84
N GLN A 33 0.47 -4.52 -2.60
CA GLN A 33 0.25 -5.95 -2.83
C GLN A 33 0.28 -6.75 -1.53
N LEU A 34 1.13 -6.37 -0.57
CA LEU A 34 1.16 -7.02 0.73
C LEU A 34 -0.14 -6.76 1.52
N GLY A 35 -0.64 -5.53 1.52
CA GLY A 35 -1.94 -5.20 2.11
C GLY A 35 -3.10 -5.97 1.45
N GLU A 36 -3.15 -5.99 0.12
CA GLU A 36 -4.16 -6.71 -0.66
C GLU A 36 -4.11 -8.23 -0.43
N ALA A 37 -2.93 -8.79 -0.12
CA ALA A 37 -2.74 -10.17 0.29
C ALA A 37 -3.15 -10.47 1.75
N GLY A 38 -3.80 -9.53 2.44
CA GLY A 38 -4.25 -9.67 3.82
C GLY A 38 -3.16 -9.44 4.88
N ARG A 39 -1.96 -8.99 4.49
CA ARG A 39 -0.82 -8.74 5.38
C ARG A 39 -0.70 -7.24 5.72
N VAL A 40 -1.84 -6.62 6.05
CA VAL A 40 -1.98 -5.16 6.25
C VAL A 40 -1.08 -4.63 7.37
N ASP A 41 -0.96 -5.36 8.48
CA ASP A 41 -0.10 -4.98 9.61
C ASP A 41 1.38 -4.91 9.23
N ASP A 42 1.86 -5.91 8.49
CA ASP A 42 3.25 -5.97 8.05
C ASP A 42 3.55 -4.87 7.03
N ALA A 43 2.63 -4.62 6.10
CA ALA A 43 2.71 -3.51 5.16
C ALA A 43 2.76 -2.16 5.90
N SER A 44 1.91 -1.96 6.90
CA SER A 44 1.84 -0.72 7.67
C SER A 44 3.12 -0.47 8.48
N ARG A 45 3.68 -1.52 9.10
CA ARG A 45 4.96 -1.43 9.82
C ARG A 45 6.13 -1.10 8.89
N LEU A 46 6.19 -1.73 7.72
CA LEU A 46 7.20 -1.44 6.71
C LEU A 46 7.09 0.00 6.19
N ALA A 47 5.87 0.45 5.87
CA ALA A 47 5.60 1.82 5.45
C ALA A 47 6.01 2.84 6.52
N GLY A 48 5.69 2.60 7.80
CA GLY A 48 6.09 3.48 8.89
C GLY A 48 7.61 3.62 9.03
N ARG A 49 8.37 2.54 8.83
CA ARG A 49 9.85 2.59 8.80
C ARG A 49 10.38 3.40 7.63
N ALA A 50 9.82 3.22 6.44
CA ALA A 50 10.20 3.98 5.26
C ALA A 50 9.89 5.48 5.44
N TRP A 51 8.71 5.82 5.95
CA TRP A 51 8.34 7.21 6.27
C TRP A 51 9.31 7.82 7.28
N LYS A 52 9.63 7.09 8.36
CA LYS A 52 10.61 7.54 9.36
C LYS A 52 11.96 7.83 8.72
N ALA A 53 12.44 6.99 7.81
CA ALA A 53 13.71 7.22 7.13
C ALA A 53 13.70 8.46 6.22
N LEU A 54 12.56 8.76 5.58
CA LEU A 54 12.47 9.80 4.56
C LEU A 54 12.04 11.18 5.09
N ARG A 55 11.30 11.25 6.21
CA ARG A 55 10.59 12.47 6.67
C ARG A 55 11.44 13.75 6.80
N HIS A 56 12.76 13.64 6.93
CA HIS A 56 13.65 14.79 7.04
C HIS A 56 14.51 15.03 5.79
N SER A 57 14.90 13.97 5.07
CA SER A 57 15.79 14.07 3.91
C SER A 57 15.04 14.22 2.59
N ASP A 58 13.83 13.66 2.50
CA ASP A 58 12.96 13.72 1.32
C ASP A 58 11.47 13.76 1.75
N PRO A 59 10.96 14.95 2.11
CA PRO A 59 9.58 15.11 2.53
C PRO A 59 8.56 14.71 1.46
N ALA A 60 8.89 14.88 0.17
CA ALA A 60 8.01 14.52 -0.93
C ALA A 60 7.85 12.99 -1.05
N ALA A 61 8.94 12.24 -0.90
CA ALA A 61 8.89 10.78 -0.85
C ALA A 61 8.16 10.30 0.41
N ALA A 62 8.38 10.95 1.56
CA ALA A 62 7.66 10.63 2.79
C ALA A 62 6.15 10.81 2.63
N GLU A 63 5.67 11.87 1.99
CA GLU A 63 4.24 12.09 1.75
C GLU A 63 3.62 10.97 0.89
N ARG A 64 4.35 10.46 -0.11
CA ARG A 64 3.88 9.33 -0.92
C ARG A 64 3.75 8.05 -0.09
N ILE A 65 4.67 7.80 0.84
CA ILE A 65 4.57 6.69 1.80
C ILE A 65 3.38 6.92 2.75
N ASN A 66 3.17 8.15 3.21
CA ASN A 66 2.03 8.50 4.05
C ASN A 66 0.68 8.21 3.37
N GLY A 67 0.54 8.61 2.10
CA GLY A 67 -0.62 8.24 1.29
C GLY A 67 -0.81 6.72 1.13
N THR A 68 0.28 5.95 1.12
CA THR A 68 0.22 4.48 1.10
C THR A 68 -0.26 3.92 2.44
N MET A 69 0.17 4.47 3.58
CA MET A 69 -0.36 4.10 4.90
C MET A 69 -1.87 4.37 5.00
N HIS A 70 -2.34 5.51 4.48
CA HIS A 70 -3.78 5.81 4.41
C HIS A 70 -4.57 4.87 3.50
N PHE A 71 -3.95 4.34 2.45
CA PHE A 71 -4.56 3.28 1.65
C PHE A 71 -4.67 1.99 2.45
N LEU A 72 -3.58 1.55 3.09
CA LEU A 72 -3.55 0.32 3.89
C LEU A 72 -4.58 0.35 5.04
N ALA A 73 -4.72 1.49 5.72
CA ALA A 73 -5.69 1.67 6.79
C ALA A 73 -7.16 1.56 6.35
N ARG A 74 -7.45 1.61 5.04
CA ARG A 74 -8.79 1.45 4.47
C ARG A 74 -9.06 0.05 3.96
N LEU A 75 -8.05 -0.81 3.89
CA LEU A 75 -8.25 -2.18 3.43
C LEU A 75 -9.08 -2.95 4.46
N PRO A 76 -10.01 -3.80 4.00
CA PRO A 76 -10.75 -4.67 4.90
C PRO A 76 -9.75 -5.60 5.59
N ASP A 77 -9.73 -5.55 6.91
CA ASP A 77 -8.92 -6.47 7.69
C ASP A 77 -9.62 -7.84 7.66
N PRO A 78 -9.02 -8.88 7.06
CA PRO A 78 -9.62 -10.21 7.07
C PRO A 78 -9.73 -10.79 8.49
N VAL A 79 -8.95 -10.26 9.45
CA VAL A 79 -8.97 -10.67 10.87
C VAL A 79 -9.98 -9.87 11.69
N ASN A 80 -10.22 -8.60 11.34
CA ASN A 80 -11.20 -7.72 12.00
C ASN A 80 -12.42 -7.38 11.14
N SER A 81 -12.72 -8.20 10.13
CA SER A 81 -13.98 -8.08 9.40
C SER A 81 -15.10 -8.23 10.44
N PRO A 82 -15.96 -7.21 10.64
CA PRO A 82 -17.06 -7.34 11.57
C PRO A 82 -17.84 -8.55 11.09
N HIS A 83 -17.90 -9.60 11.92
CA HIS A 83 -18.81 -10.70 11.70
C HIS A 83 -20.17 -10.05 11.49
N HIS A 84 -20.65 -10.06 10.25
CA HIS A 84 -22.07 -9.98 10.02
C HIS A 84 -22.66 -11.14 10.82
N HIS A 85 -23.21 -10.85 12.00
CA HIS A 85 -24.29 -11.64 12.60
C HIS A 85 -25.47 -11.54 11.64
N GLY A 86 -25.31 -12.11 10.45
CA GLY A 86 -26.41 -12.58 9.65
C GLY A 86 -26.76 -13.95 10.20
N ASP A 87 -28.04 -14.11 10.48
CA ASP A 87 -28.69 -15.39 10.61
C ASP A 87 -28.65 -16.05 11.99
N THR A 88 -29.49 -15.52 12.89
CA THR A 88 -30.43 -16.42 13.55
C THR A 88 -31.81 -16.04 13.01
N ALA A 89 -32.14 -16.57 11.82
CA ALA A 89 -33.53 -16.84 11.50
C ALA A 89 -34.16 -17.50 12.73
N ASP A 90 -35.13 -16.82 13.33
CA ASP A 90 -36.06 -17.40 14.29
C ASP A 90 -37.01 -18.30 13.51
N PRO A 91 -36.99 -19.64 13.70
CA PRO A 91 -37.93 -20.52 13.05
C PRO A 91 -38.70 -21.28 14.12
N THR A 92 -39.37 -20.61 15.07
CA THR A 92 -40.39 -21.28 15.89
C THR A 92 -41.44 -20.30 16.42
N HIS A 93 -42.40 -19.94 15.58
CA HIS A 93 -43.79 -19.75 16.03
C HIS A 93 -44.70 -20.61 15.14
N GLU A 94 -44.59 -21.92 15.31
CA GLU A 94 -45.69 -22.84 14.98
C GLU A 94 -46.55 -23.01 16.24
N GLU A 95 -47.43 -22.05 16.52
CA GLU A 95 -48.57 -22.31 17.39
C GLU A 95 -49.67 -22.97 16.56
N GLY A 96 -49.66 -24.31 16.59
CA GLY A 96 -50.71 -25.14 16.04
C GLY A 96 -50.86 -26.41 16.86
N VAL A 97 -52.03 -26.54 17.49
CA VAL A 97 -52.79 -27.78 17.75
C VAL A 97 -52.68 -28.44 19.14
N HIS A 98 -53.82 -28.32 19.83
CA HIS A 98 -54.54 -29.30 20.66
C HIS A 98 -53.85 -29.91 21.89
N HIS A 99 -54.42 -29.61 23.05
CA HIS A 99 -54.70 -30.65 24.04
C HIS A 99 -56.20 -30.72 24.33
N ASP A 100 -56.73 -31.89 24.00
CA ASP A 100 -58.05 -32.39 24.29
C ASP A 100 -58.05 -32.93 25.74
N ARG A 101 -58.89 -32.37 26.61
CA ARG A 101 -59.59 -33.12 27.66
C ARG A 101 -60.71 -32.30 28.31
#